data_AF-A0A923QCU3-F1
#
_entry.id   AF-A0A923QCU3-F1
#
_cell.length_a   1.000
_cell.length_b   1.000
_cell.length_c   1.000
_cell.angle_alpha   90.00
_cell.angle_beta   90.00
_cell.angle_gamma   90.00
#
_symmetry.space_group_name_H-M   'P 1'
#
loop_
_entity.id
_entity.type
_entity.pdbx_description
1 polymer ?
#
loop_
_entity_poly.entity_id
_entity_poly.type
_entity_poly.pdbx_seq_one_letter_code
_entity_poly.pdbx_strand_id
1 'polypeptide(L)' 'MHVNTVQVGGEPLQLRTLIDRQQFWDPDGEAERAGISSSTWPLFGVVWPSG' A
#
# COMPACT_ATOMS: atom_id res chain seq x y z
N MET A 1 8.56 -5.26 -2.61
CA MET A 1 8.50 -3.79 -2.41
C MET A 1 9.40 -3.05 -3.40
N HIS A 2 8.95 -1.89 -3.88
CA HIS A 2 9.66 -0.97 -4.78
C HIS A 2 9.77 0.42 -4.13
N VAL A 3 10.79 1.21 -4.46
CA VAL A 3 10.99 2.58 -3.92
C VAL A 3 10.93 3.60 -5.05
N ASN A 4 10.12 4.63 -4.87
CA ASN A 4 9.84 5.68 -5.83
C ASN A 4 10.11 7.04 -5.19
N THR A 5 10.46 8.05 -5.99
CA THR A 5 10.49 9.45 -5.53
C THR A 5 9.29 10.20 -6.09
N VAL A 6 8.50 10.83 -5.22
CA VAL A 6 7.38 11.71 -5.60
C VAL A 6 7.65 13.13 -5.13
N GLN A 7 7.08 14.12 -5.82
CA GLN A 7 7.16 15.52 -5.42
C GLN A 7 5.92 15.90 -4.62
N VAL A 8 6.10 16.38 -3.38
CA VAL A 8 5.01 16.84 -2.51
C VAL A 8 5.35 18.25 -2.05
N GLY A 9 4.56 19.24 -2.48
CA GLY A 9 4.80 20.64 -2.10
C GLY A 9 6.15 21.22 -2.58
N GLY A 10 6.76 20.62 -3.60
CA GLY A 10 8.10 21.01 -4.10
C GLY A 10 9.27 20.25 -3.46
N GLU A 11 8.99 19.38 -2.48
CA GLU A 11 10.00 18.55 -1.82
C GLU A 11 9.96 17.10 -2.34
N PRO A 12 11.12 16.46 -2.58
CA PRO A 12 11.19 15.06 -2.98
C PRO A 12 10.97 14.12 -1.78
N LEU A 13 9.95 13.27 -1.85
CA LEU A 13 9.68 12.23 -0.86
C LEU A 13 9.97 10.85 -1.44
N GLN A 14 10.74 10.02 -0.72
CA GLN A 14 10.91 8.61 -1.05
C GLN A 14 9.76 7.77 -0.47
N LEU A 15 9.02 7.10 -1.35
CA LEU A 15 7.90 6.23 -1.00
C LEU A 15 8.23 4.78 -1.32
N ARG A 16 8.03 3.90 -0.35
CA ARG A 16 8.13 2.45 -0.54
C ARG A 16 6.74 1.86 -0.76
N THR A 17 6.53 1.26 -1.93
CA THR A 17 5.25 0.69 -2.34
C THR A 17 5.36 -0.83 -2.55
N LEU A 18 4.22 -1.50 -2.66
CA LEU A 18 4.16 -2.88 -3.14
C LEU A 18 4.61 -2.94 -4.61
N ILE A 19 5.24 -4.04 -5.01
CA ILE A 19 5.61 -4.29 -6.43
C ILE A 19 4.36 -4.57 -7.27
N ASP A 20 3.36 -5.23 -6.68
CA ASP A 20 2.14 -5.71 -7.31
C ASP A 20 1.03 -5.89 -6.25
N ARG A 21 -0.13 -6.36 -6.70
CA ARG A 21 -1.32 -6.59 -5.88
C ARG A 21 -1.32 -7.93 -5.13
N GLN A 22 -0.26 -8.74 -5.27
CA GLN A 22 -0.15 -10.07 -4.66
C GLN A 22 0.70 -10.07 -3.38
N GLN A 23 1.20 -8.91 -2.96
CA GLN A 23 1.90 -8.75 -1.70
C GLN A 23 0.91 -8.50 -0.56
N PHE A 24 0.71 -9.53 0.25
CA PHE A 24 -0.04 -9.47 1.49
C PHE A 24 0.69 -10.21 2.61
N TRP A 25 0.40 -9.86 3.87
CA TRP A 25 1.07 -10.43 5.04
C TRP A 25 0.07 -10.65 6.17
N ASP A 26 -0.56 -11.84 6.20
CA ASP A 26 -1.47 -12.28 7.26
C ASP A 26 -0.95 -13.57 7.93
N PRO A 27 0.20 -13.55 8.61
CA PRO A 27 0.77 -14.79 9.17
C PRO A 27 -0.17 -15.46 10.19
N ASP A 28 -0.99 -14.66 10.88
CA ASP A 28 -1.88 -15.11 11.96
C ASP A 28 -3.35 -15.19 11.54
N GLY A 29 -3.71 -14.80 10.30
CA GLY A 29 -5.08 -14.82 9.80
C GLY A 29 -6.02 -13.79 10.43
N GLU A 30 -5.49 -12.75 11.08
CA GLU A 30 -6.28 -11.74 11.78
C GLU A 30 -7.08 -10.85 10.82
N ALA A 31 -6.48 -10.51 9.67
CA ALA A 31 -7.14 -9.69 8.66
C ALA A 31 -8.32 -10.45 8.05
N GLU A 32 -8.11 -11.73 7.69
CA GLU A 32 -9.19 -12.58 7.17
C GLU A 32 -10.31 -12.77 8.20
N ARG A 33 -10.00 -13.03 9.48
CA ARG A 33 -11.01 -13.14 10.55
C ARG A 33 -11.79 -11.84 10.77
N ALA A 34 -11.17 -10.69 10.54
CA ALA A 34 -11.82 -9.39 10.57
C ALA A 34 -12.66 -9.09 9.32
N GLY A 35 -12.73 -10.01 8.34
CA GLY A 35 -13.46 -9.85 7.08
C GLY A 35 -12.70 -9.04 6.03
N ILE A 36 -11.40 -8.82 6.19
CA ILE A 36 -10.56 -8.10 5.25
C ILE A 36 -9.94 -9.11 4.27
N SER A 37 -10.44 -9.13 3.04
CA SER A 37 -9.87 -9.97 1.98
C SER A 37 -8.50 -9.48 1.54
N SER A 38 -7.63 -10.42 1.15
CA SER A 38 -6.33 -10.13 0.52
C SER A 38 -6.45 -9.30 -0.76
N SER A 39 -7.60 -9.37 -1.45
CA SER A 39 -7.89 -8.52 -2.62
C SER A 39 -7.98 -7.03 -2.29
N THR A 40 -8.32 -6.71 -1.03
CA THR A 40 -8.48 -5.35 -0.52
C THR A 40 -7.15 -4.78 -0.04
N TRP A 41 -6.17 -5.63 0.26
CA TRP A 41 -4.88 -5.22 0.82
C TRP A 41 -4.09 -4.20 -0.02
N PRO A 42 -4.05 -4.32 -1.36
CA PRO A 42 -3.37 -3.37 -2.22
C PRO A 42 -3.97 -1.95 -2.21
N LEU A 43 -5.13 -1.74 -1.56
CA LEU A 43 -5.71 -0.41 -1.38
C LEU A 43 -5.04 0.36 -0.24
N PHE A 44 -4.42 -0.32 0.72
CA PHE A 44 -3.66 0.33 1.78
C PHE A 44 -2.36 0.92 1.19
N GLY A 45 -2.11 2.21 1.45
CA GLY A 45 -0.91 2.89 0.96
C GLY A 45 -1.01 3.42 -0.47
N VAL A 46 -2.20 3.43 -1.08
CA VAL A 46 -2.44 4.15 -2.34
C VAL A 46 -2.47 5.65 -2.08
N VAL A 47 -1.72 6.42 -2.88
CA VAL A 47 -1.81 7.88 -2.89
C VAL A 47 -3.10 8.28 -3.59
N TRP A 48 -4.00 8.97 -2.88
CA TRP A 48 -5.25 9.47 -3.44
C TRP A 48 -5.08 10.90 -3.95
N PRO A 49 -5.55 11.22 -5.18
CA PRO A 49 -5.59 12.60 -5.63
C PRO A 49 -6.58 13.39 -4.75
N SER A 50 -6.07 14.43 -4.08
CA SER A 50 -6.85 15.21 -3.11
C SER A 50 -7.55 16.44 -3.70
N GLY A 51 -7.41 16.69 -5.01
CA GLY A 51 -8.21 17.64 -5.81
C GLY A 51 -8.35 19.03 -5.22
#